data_AF-A0A8K0TVK1-F1
#
_entry.id   AF-A0A8K0TVK1-F1
#
_cell.length_a   1.000
_cell.length_b   1.000
_cell.length_c   1.000
_cell.angle_alpha   90.00
_cell.angle_beta   90.00
_cell.angle_gamma   90.00
#
_symmetry.space_group_name_H-M   'P 1'
#
loop_
_entity.id
_entity.type
_entity.pdbx_description
1 polymer ?
#
loop_
_entity_poly.entity_id
_entity_poly.type
_entity_poly.pdbx_seq_one_letter_code
_entity_poly.pdbx_strand_id
1 'polypeptide(L)'
;MPAHEKDALSVRMWRIEHNLYTTNENLVQRMNTFEDNITVQIHGIKELIGKINATAHFAAVPPSSPAPSQGLLNAPAISHYGMRLPGTPPSADVTQSAALVPTTSQLRELIPVKDLSIARLNKAARPPTVHLSKDIDRLCREWEQSTLLVVNRRGIPVQYWPEFYKKVKGASGGIGSNSKDEWFSYKHILDALAKEHSANASQDAADAHFFFGNDLGHPDAKGAFSYVKSGKTFLASKDDAIARKWIKLLDDDPEVSSRVRNQPAAVTLVATACLHPRATDDGSGGKDTYHRTAMMLRLSTGARGAGLRRRPVKSRDFRMGKGGCAGRLQMGL
;
A
#
# COMPACT_ATOMS: atom_id res chain seq x y z
N MET A 1 8.03 -34.62 -18.90
CA MET A 1 8.30 -33.17 -18.96
C MET A 1 9.51 -32.92 -19.84
N PRO A 2 9.36 -32.23 -20.98
CA PRO A 2 10.49 -31.80 -21.80
C PRO A 2 11.46 -30.89 -21.02
N ALA A 3 12.75 -30.99 -21.34
CA ALA A 3 13.83 -30.33 -20.58
C ALA A 3 13.65 -28.80 -20.44
N HIS A 4 13.12 -28.13 -21.47
CA HIS A 4 12.91 -26.68 -21.47
C HIS A 4 11.89 -26.19 -20.43
N GLU A 5 10.96 -27.03 -19.97
CA GLU A 5 9.98 -26.66 -18.94
C GLU A 5 10.61 -26.61 -17.55
N LYS A 6 11.64 -27.44 -17.29
CA LYS A 6 12.37 -27.42 -16.02
C LYS A 6 13.16 -26.13 -15.85
N ASP A 7 13.81 -25.68 -16.91
CA ASP A 7 14.60 -24.44 -16.89
C ASP A 7 13.70 -23.21 -16.69
N ALA A 8 12.54 -23.18 -17.35
CA ALA A 8 11.57 -22.12 -17.18
C ALA A 8 11.00 -22.05 -15.74
N LEU A 9 10.75 -23.21 -15.11
CA LEU A 9 10.32 -23.27 -13.72
C LEU A 9 11.41 -22.83 -12.74
N SER A 10 12.66 -23.24 -12.96
CA SER A 10 13.80 -22.81 -12.12
C SER A 10 14.00 -21.30 -12.16
N VAL A 11 13.90 -20.66 -13.34
CA VAL A 11 14.03 -19.19 -13.45
C VAL A 11 12.88 -18.47 -12.73
N ARG A 12 11.66 -19.00 -12.80
CA ARG A 12 10.50 -18.43 -12.10
C ARG A 12 10.62 -18.59 -10.58
N MET A 13 11.06 -19.76 -10.12
CA MET A 13 11.32 -20.03 -8.71
C MET A 13 12.37 -19.05 -8.17
N TRP A 14 13.49 -18.91 -8.88
CA TRP A 14 14.57 -18.01 -8.49
C TRP A 14 14.12 -16.54 -8.43
N ARG A 15 13.25 -16.08 -9.34
CA ARG A 15 12.67 -14.73 -9.24
C ARG A 15 11.76 -14.55 -8.04
N ILE A 16 10.98 -15.58 -7.69
CA ILE A 16 10.10 -15.53 -6.52
C ILE A 16 10.94 -15.50 -5.25
N GLU A 17 11.96 -16.35 -5.15
CA GLU A 17 12.91 -16.38 -4.02
C GLU A 17 13.65 -15.05 -3.88
N HIS A 18 14.16 -14.50 -4.99
CA HIS A 18 14.82 -13.21 -4.99
C HIS A 18 13.87 -12.09 -4.56
N ASN A 19 12.63 -12.07 -5.06
CA ASN A 19 11.63 -11.08 -4.64
C ASN A 19 11.32 -11.20 -3.14
N LEU A 20 11.09 -12.42 -2.64
CA LEU A 20 10.87 -12.68 -1.21
C LEU A 20 12.05 -12.20 -0.36
N TYR A 21 13.28 -12.49 -0.80
CA TYR A 21 14.49 -12.07 -0.12
C TYR A 21 14.58 -10.54 -0.06
N THR A 22 14.36 -9.84 -1.19
CA THR A 22 14.40 -8.37 -1.23
C THR A 22 13.30 -7.72 -0.39
N THR A 23 12.08 -8.28 -0.36
CA THR A 23 11.02 -7.76 0.51
C THR A 23 11.34 -7.95 1.99
N ASN A 24 12.02 -9.05 2.34
CA ASN A 24 12.42 -9.32 3.71
C ASN A 24 13.55 -8.37 4.16
N GLU A 25 14.55 -8.12 3.31
CA GLU A 25 15.61 -7.13 3.58
C GLU A 25 15.02 -5.72 3.80
N ASN A 26 14.08 -5.30 2.95
CA ASN A 26 13.38 -4.02 3.13
C ASN A 26 12.61 -3.95 4.46
N LEU A 27 11.98 -5.06 4.87
CA LEU A 27 11.27 -5.14 6.15
C LEU A 27 12.23 -5.03 7.33
N VAL A 28 13.35 -5.76 7.29
CA VAL A 28 14.41 -5.71 8.31
C VAL A 28 14.98 -4.28 8.41
N GLN A 29 15.23 -3.63 7.28
CA GLN A 29 15.75 -2.27 7.25
C GLN A 29 14.75 -1.26 7.86
N ARG A 30 13.45 -1.41 7.57
CA ARG A 30 12.39 -0.60 8.19
C ARG A 30 12.30 -0.85 9.70
N MET A 31 12.45 -2.09 10.14
CA MET A 31 12.45 -2.44 11.57
C MET A 31 13.62 -1.78 12.29
N ASN A 32 14.83 -1.86 11.74
CA ASN A 32 16.02 -1.24 12.32
C ASN A 32 15.86 0.29 12.42
N THR A 33 15.36 0.93 11.35
CA THR A 33 15.09 2.38 11.34
C THR A 33 14.06 2.78 12.41
N PHE A 34 13.06 1.93 12.63
CA PHE A 34 12.05 2.14 13.66
C PHE A 34 12.62 1.98 15.08
N GLU A 35 13.46 0.97 15.31
CA GLU A 35 14.16 0.77 16.58
C GLU A 35 15.10 1.94 16.91
N ASP A 36 15.82 2.46 15.91
CA ASP A 36 16.67 3.65 16.06
C ASP A 36 15.85 4.88 16.44
N ASN A 37 14.70 5.09 15.78
CA ASN A 37 13.80 6.21 16.10
C ASN A 37 13.26 6.12 17.54
N ILE A 38 12.81 4.94 17.96
CA ILE A 38 12.37 4.71 19.35
C ILE A 38 13.51 5.01 20.33
N THR A 39 14.72 4.55 20.03
CA THR A 39 15.89 4.77 20.88
C THR A 39 16.20 6.26 21.05
N VAL A 40 16.13 7.03 19.97
CA VAL A 40 16.29 8.49 20.00
C VAL A 40 15.20 9.16 20.83
N GLN A 41 13.93 8.76 20.67
CA GLN A 41 12.83 9.31 21.45
C GLN A 41 12.96 9.01 22.95
N ILE A 42 13.32 7.77 23.31
CA ILE A 42 13.56 7.38 24.71
C ILE A 42 14.71 8.19 25.31
N HIS A 43 15.77 8.42 24.56
CA HIS A 43 16.89 9.26 25.02
C HIS A 43 16.45 10.72 25.25
N GLY A 44 15.66 11.29 24.34
CA GLY A 44 15.09 12.63 24.50
C GLY A 44 14.19 12.77 25.72
N ILE A 45 13.35 11.76 26.00
CA ILE A 45 12.50 11.74 27.20
C ILE A 45 13.36 11.66 28.47
N LYS A 46 14.41 10.82 28.48
CA LYS A 46 15.34 10.73 29.62
C LYS A 46 16.03 12.06 29.91
N GLU A 47 16.46 12.77 28.86
CA GLU A 47 17.09 14.09 29.01
C GLU A 47 16.11 15.13 29.60
N LEU A 48 14.85 15.11 29.14
CA LEU A 48 13.81 16.01 29.65
C LEU A 48 13.52 15.76 31.14
N ILE A 49 13.42 14.50 31.56
CA ILE A 49 13.22 14.12 32.97
C ILE A 49 14.42 14.59 33.82
N GLY A 50 15.64 14.47 33.31
CA GLY A 50 16.84 14.98 33.97
C GLY A 50 16.81 16.49 34.22
N LYS A 51 16.34 17.27 33.23
CA LYS A 51 16.19 18.73 33.34
C LYS A 51 15.14 19.15 34.36
N ILE A 52 14.01 18.43 34.42
CA ILE A 52 12.94 18.69 35.40
C ILE A 52 13.46 18.48 36.82
N ASN A 53 14.17 17.38 37.07
CA ASN A 53 14.72 17.08 38.39
C ASN A 53 15.81 18.07 38.82
N ALA A 54 16.66 18.54 37.90
CA ALA A 54 17.66 19.56 38.21
C ALA A 54 17.03 20.92 38.58
N THR A 55 15.91 21.28 37.96
CA THR A 55 15.21 22.55 38.20
C THR A 55 14.53 22.58 39.58
N ALA A 56 14.04 21.42 40.06
CA ALA A 56 13.35 21.33 41.34
C ALA A 56 14.23 21.61 42.57
N HIS A 57 15.56 21.49 42.45
CA HIS A 57 16.47 21.69 43.59
C HIS A 57 16.81 23.17 43.90
N PHE A 58 16.41 24.13 43.06
CA PHE A 58 16.72 25.56 43.28
C PHE A 58 15.62 26.37 43.98
N ALA A 59 14.49 25.77 44.33
CA ALA A 59 13.33 26.49 44.89
C ALA A 59 13.23 26.46 46.45
N ALA A 60 14.31 26.12 47.16
CA ALA A 60 14.33 26.14 48.63
C ALA A 60 15.22 27.28 49.16
N VAL A 61 14.80 28.53 48.93
CA VAL A 61 15.33 29.69 49.67
C VAL A 61 14.39 29.94 50.86
N PRO A 62 14.88 29.89 52.12
CA PRO A 62 14.06 30.18 53.29
C PRO A 62 13.73 31.68 53.36
N PRO A 63 12.46 32.08 53.61
CA PRO A 63 12.13 33.48 53.82
C PRO A 63 12.52 33.91 55.23
N SER A 64 13.56 34.74 55.34
CA SER A 64 13.86 35.51 56.54
C SER A 64 12.94 36.74 56.62
N SER A 65 12.12 36.77 57.67
CA SER A 65 11.26 37.87 58.12
C SER A 65 12.05 39.18 58.35
N PRO A 66 11.43 40.37 58.19
CA PRO A 66 10.84 41.01 59.38
C PRO A 66 9.52 41.79 59.13
N ALA A 67 8.75 41.95 60.22
CA ALA A 67 7.61 42.86 60.41
C ALA A 67 8.06 44.36 60.37
N PRO A 68 7.19 45.39 60.24
CA PRO A 68 6.08 45.64 61.17
C PRO A 68 4.76 46.22 60.59
N SER A 69 3.74 46.00 61.42
CA SER A 69 2.40 46.54 61.61
C SER A 69 1.98 47.94 61.07
N GLN A 70 0.68 47.96 60.74
CA GLN A 70 -0.36 49.03 60.88
C GLN A 70 -0.74 49.89 59.66
N GLY A 71 -2.05 49.93 59.38
CA GLY A 71 -2.66 50.91 58.48
C GLY A 71 -4.01 50.48 57.91
N LEU A 72 -5.09 50.91 58.57
CA LEU A 72 -6.51 50.60 58.34
C LEU A 72 -7.14 51.10 57.02
N LEU A 73 -8.24 50.42 56.66
CA LEU A 73 -9.48 50.93 56.02
C LEU A 73 -9.46 51.33 54.54
N ASN A 74 -10.08 50.52 53.67
CA ASN A 74 -11.46 50.77 53.20
C ASN A 74 -11.88 49.80 52.07
N ALA A 75 -13.06 49.21 52.24
CA ALA A 75 -13.87 48.60 51.18
C ALA A 75 -14.49 49.70 50.28
N PRO A 76 -15.03 49.38 49.09
CA PRO A 76 -16.37 48.80 49.06
C PRO A 76 -16.59 47.70 48.00
N ALA A 77 -17.69 46.98 48.23
CA ALA A 77 -18.21 45.85 47.49
C ALA A 77 -18.65 46.18 46.05
N ILE A 78 -18.37 45.27 45.11
CA ILE A 78 -19.13 45.04 43.86
C ILE A 78 -19.03 43.54 43.56
N SER A 79 -20.05 42.76 43.93
CA SER A 79 -21.13 42.26 43.05
C SER A 79 -20.71 41.16 42.07
N HIS A 80 -21.10 39.94 42.44
CA HIS A 80 -21.65 38.86 41.61
C HIS A 80 -21.31 38.84 40.12
N TYR A 81 -20.55 37.84 39.67
CA TYR A 81 -20.99 36.92 38.62
C TYR A 81 -20.34 35.55 38.85
N GLY A 82 -21.20 34.53 38.95
CA GLY A 82 -20.78 33.14 39.09
C GLY A 82 -20.18 32.62 37.80
N MET A 83 -19.00 32.02 37.90
CA MET A 83 -18.49 31.08 36.91
C MET A 83 -18.14 29.79 37.65
N ARG A 84 -19.04 28.82 37.45
CA ARG A 84 -18.99 27.46 37.97
C ARG A 84 -17.84 26.72 37.28
N LEU A 85 -16.86 26.26 38.06
CA LEU A 85 -15.80 25.37 37.57
C LEU A 85 -16.42 24.08 36.99
N PRO A 86 -15.93 23.59 35.83
CA PRO A 86 -16.17 22.21 35.42
C PRO A 86 -15.35 21.30 36.33
N GLY A 87 -16.04 20.39 37.03
CA GLY A 87 -15.43 19.38 37.87
C GLY A 87 -14.50 18.47 37.07
N THR A 88 -13.31 18.29 37.62
CA THR A 88 -12.33 17.28 37.22
C THR A 88 -12.94 15.89 37.41
N PRO A 89 -13.04 15.04 36.37
CA PRO A 89 -13.42 13.65 36.57
C PRO A 89 -12.23 12.88 37.17
N PRO A 90 -12.48 11.89 38.05
CA PRO A 90 -11.44 11.05 38.60
C PRO A 90 -10.84 10.17 37.50
N SER A 91 -9.52 10.22 37.33
CA SER A 91 -8.75 9.27 36.53
C SER A 91 -9.04 7.85 37.01
N ALA A 92 -9.72 7.07 36.18
CA ALA A 92 -9.69 5.63 36.29
C ALA A 92 -8.34 5.16 35.73
N ASP A 93 -7.53 4.57 36.60
CA ASP A 93 -6.36 3.78 36.21
C ASP A 93 -6.81 2.62 35.33
N VAL A 94 -6.79 2.83 34.01
CA VAL A 94 -6.81 1.75 33.05
C VAL A 94 -5.40 1.18 33.02
N THR A 95 -5.16 0.18 33.88
CA THR A 95 -4.08 -0.78 33.67
C THR A 95 -4.43 -1.57 32.41
N GLN A 96 -4.06 -1.04 31.25
CA GLN A 96 -4.12 -1.77 30.00
C GLN A 96 -2.99 -2.80 30.03
N SER A 97 -3.32 -4.00 30.51
CA SER A 97 -2.44 -5.15 30.41
C SER A 97 -2.18 -5.39 28.93
N ALA A 98 -1.00 -5.00 28.44
CA ALA A 98 -0.53 -5.30 27.10
C ALA A 98 -0.56 -6.83 26.95
N ALA A 99 -1.59 -7.33 26.26
CA ALA A 99 -1.65 -8.73 25.87
C ALA A 99 -0.45 -8.96 24.95
N LEU A 100 0.54 -9.69 25.44
CA LEU A 100 1.65 -10.20 24.64
C LEU A 100 1.07 -10.89 23.41
N VAL A 101 1.24 -10.26 22.25
CA VAL A 101 0.94 -10.90 20.97
C VAL A 101 2.00 -11.99 20.80
N PRO A 102 1.61 -13.29 20.75
CA PRO A 102 2.58 -14.37 20.62
C PRO A 102 3.33 -14.22 19.30
N THR A 103 4.66 -14.28 19.37
CA THR A 103 5.53 -14.24 18.18
C THR A 103 5.27 -15.46 17.30
N THR A 104 5.38 -15.33 15.98
CA THR A 104 5.08 -16.38 14.98
C THR A 104 5.80 -17.71 15.24
N SER A 105 6.98 -17.68 15.86
CA SER A 105 7.71 -18.88 16.29
C SER A 105 7.03 -19.63 17.45
N GLN A 106 6.38 -18.94 18.39
CA GLN A 106 5.61 -19.56 19.47
C GLN A 106 4.30 -20.19 18.94
N LEU A 107 3.72 -19.64 17.89
CA LEU A 107 2.47 -20.14 17.31
C LEU A 107 2.65 -21.50 16.60
N ARG A 108 3.84 -21.78 16.05
CA ARG A 108 4.22 -23.10 15.54
C ARG A 108 4.48 -24.13 16.64
N GLU A 109 4.95 -23.70 17.81
CA GLU A 109 5.15 -24.58 18.97
C GLU A 109 3.84 -24.87 19.73
N LEU A 110 2.84 -23.99 19.60
CA LEU A 110 1.59 -24.05 20.36
C LEU A 110 0.43 -24.81 19.70
N ILE A 111 0.59 -25.31 18.48
CA ILE A 111 -0.30 -26.32 17.93
C ILE A 111 0.48 -27.63 17.89
N PRO A 112 0.45 -28.43 18.96
CA PRO A 112 1.04 -29.76 18.92
C PRO A 112 0.57 -30.47 17.66
N VAL A 113 1.49 -31.11 16.92
CA VAL A 113 1.13 -31.93 15.74
C VAL A 113 0.06 -32.98 16.08
N LYS A 114 -0.05 -33.34 17.37
CA LYS A 114 -1.08 -34.21 17.95
C LYS A 114 -2.49 -33.59 17.97
N ASP A 115 -2.62 -32.27 18.04
CA ASP A 115 -3.93 -31.59 18.02
C ASP A 115 -4.46 -31.41 16.60
N LEU A 116 -3.58 -31.36 15.60
CA LEU A 116 -3.94 -31.37 14.17
C LEU A 116 -4.66 -32.66 13.76
N SER A 117 -4.29 -33.81 14.36
CA SER A 117 -4.99 -35.09 14.12
C SER A 117 -6.30 -35.21 14.91
N ILE A 118 -6.39 -34.63 16.11
CA ILE A 118 -7.63 -34.62 16.91
C ILE A 118 -8.70 -33.75 16.23
N ALA A 119 -8.32 -32.60 15.67
CA ALA A 119 -9.20 -31.72 14.90
C ALA A 119 -9.76 -32.38 13.62
N ARG A 120 -9.02 -33.33 13.02
CA ARG A 120 -9.50 -34.10 11.86
C ARG A 120 -10.59 -35.11 12.23
N LEU A 121 -10.64 -35.56 13.49
CA LEU A 121 -11.52 -36.65 13.92
C LEU A 121 -12.92 -36.17 14.31
N ASN A 122 -13.06 -34.93 14.78
CA ASN A 122 -14.35 -34.33 15.09
C ASN A 122 -14.87 -33.60 13.86
N LYS A 123 -15.99 -34.06 13.28
CA LYS A 123 -16.76 -33.43 12.16
C LYS A 123 -16.18 -32.07 11.76
N ALA A 124 -15.27 -32.08 10.78
CA ALA A 124 -14.55 -30.90 10.34
C ALA A 124 -15.53 -29.72 10.24
N ALA A 125 -15.26 -28.65 11.00
CA ALA A 125 -16.08 -27.45 10.96
C ALA A 125 -16.28 -27.08 9.50
N ARG A 126 -17.53 -26.79 9.12
CA ARG A 126 -17.82 -26.42 7.74
C ARG A 126 -16.90 -25.26 7.38
N PRO A 127 -16.27 -25.32 6.20
CA PRO A 127 -15.33 -24.29 5.81
C PRO A 127 -16.11 -22.94 5.78
N PRO A 128 -15.50 -21.82 6.20
CA PRO A 128 -16.20 -20.52 6.27
C PRO A 128 -16.57 -20.00 4.87
N THR A 129 -17.83 -19.70 4.57
CA THR A 129 -18.30 -19.23 3.23
C THR A 129 -17.80 -17.82 2.84
N VAL A 130 -16.69 -17.36 3.40
CA VAL A 130 -16.12 -16.04 3.16
C VAL A 130 -15.19 -16.12 1.94
N HIS A 131 -15.51 -15.34 0.90
CA HIS A 131 -14.64 -15.19 -0.26
C HIS A 131 -13.55 -14.15 0.01
N LEU A 132 -12.41 -14.60 0.55
CA LEU A 132 -11.26 -13.74 0.85
C LEU A 132 -10.61 -13.11 -0.41
N SER A 133 -10.89 -13.65 -1.60
CA SER A 133 -10.38 -13.10 -2.87
C SER A 133 -10.93 -11.72 -3.23
N LYS A 134 -12.06 -11.30 -2.62
CA LYS A 134 -12.66 -9.98 -2.87
C LYS A 134 -12.11 -8.88 -1.96
N ASP A 135 -11.38 -9.25 -0.91
CA ASP A 135 -10.93 -8.36 0.16
C ASP A 135 -9.50 -8.77 0.55
N ILE A 136 -8.53 -8.27 -0.22
CA ILE A 136 -7.11 -8.62 -0.07
C ILE A 136 -6.58 -8.16 1.29
N ASP A 137 -7.00 -6.99 1.78
CA ASP A 137 -6.61 -6.49 3.10
C ASP A 137 -7.06 -7.44 4.20
N ARG A 138 -8.30 -7.94 4.11
CA ARG A 138 -8.78 -8.95 5.04
C ARG A 138 -8.07 -10.28 4.88
N LEU A 139 -7.78 -10.73 3.65
CA LEU A 139 -6.99 -11.93 3.42
C LEU A 139 -5.64 -11.83 4.14
N CYS A 140 -4.93 -10.71 4.03
CA CYS A 140 -3.65 -10.48 4.69
C CYS A 140 -3.78 -10.54 6.22
N ARG A 141 -4.81 -9.92 6.81
CA ARG A 141 -5.08 -10.01 8.27
C ARG A 141 -5.37 -11.43 8.72
N GLU A 142 -6.23 -12.14 7.99
CA GLU A 142 -6.63 -13.52 8.30
C GLU A 142 -5.51 -14.53 7.99
N TRP A 143 -4.54 -14.17 7.15
CA TRP A 143 -3.42 -15.03 6.77
C TRP A 143 -2.63 -15.51 7.99
N GLU A 144 -2.37 -14.59 8.93
CA GLU A 144 -1.59 -14.85 10.14
C GLU A 144 -2.45 -15.04 11.39
N GLN A 145 -3.63 -14.41 11.45
CA GLN A 145 -4.45 -14.35 12.66
C GLN A 145 -5.92 -14.62 12.36
N SER A 146 -6.23 -15.71 11.65
CA SER A 146 -7.62 -15.94 11.29
C SER A 146 -8.51 -16.29 12.47
N THR A 147 -9.65 -15.62 12.56
CA THR A 147 -10.74 -15.97 13.49
C THR A 147 -11.87 -16.72 12.80
N LEU A 148 -11.79 -16.92 11.48
CA LEU A 148 -12.86 -17.51 10.68
C LEU A 148 -13.02 -19.00 10.92
N LEU A 149 -11.91 -19.69 11.16
CA LEU A 149 -11.89 -21.10 11.50
C LEU A 149 -11.40 -21.27 12.93
N VAL A 150 -12.32 -21.54 13.86
CA VAL A 150 -11.98 -21.73 15.28
C VAL A 150 -12.04 -23.22 15.61
N VAL A 151 -10.90 -23.78 16.04
CA VAL A 151 -10.78 -25.16 16.52
C VAL A 151 -10.31 -25.11 17.97
N ASN A 152 -11.03 -25.76 18.88
CA ASN A 152 -10.70 -25.76 20.31
C ASN A 152 -10.52 -24.33 20.89
N ARG A 153 -11.40 -23.40 20.49
CA ARG A 153 -11.36 -21.97 20.86
C ARG A 153 -10.14 -21.19 20.37
N ARG A 154 -9.35 -21.75 19.45
CA ARG A 154 -8.22 -21.07 18.81
C ARG A 154 -8.51 -20.83 17.34
N GLY A 155 -8.27 -19.60 16.90
CA GLY A 155 -8.33 -19.24 15.48
C GLY A 155 -7.20 -19.93 14.71
N ILE A 156 -7.52 -20.54 13.57
CA ILE A 156 -6.58 -21.22 12.69
C ILE A 156 -6.25 -20.30 11.53
N PRO A 157 -5.02 -19.76 11.44
CA PRO A 157 -4.63 -18.87 10.35
C PRO A 157 -4.84 -19.50 8.96
N VAL A 158 -5.19 -18.68 7.97
CA VAL A 158 -5.56 -19.15 6.62
C VAL A 158 -4.44 -19.97 5.97
N GLN A 159 -3.17 -19.64 6.25
CA GLN A 159 -2.01 -20.39 5.75
C GLN A 159 -2.02 -21.89 6.12
N TYR A 160 -2.68 -22.27 7.22
CA TYR A 160 -2.75 -23.66 7.68
C TYR A 160 -3.99 -24.42 7.18
N TRP A 161 -4.99 -23.73 6.63
CA TRP A 161 -6.23 -24.35 6.14
C TRP A 161 -6.00 -25.49 5.13
N PRO A 162 -5.02 -25.43 4.20
CA PRO A 162 -4.75 -26.55 3.31
C PRO A 162 -4.47 -27.87 4.03
N GLU A 163 -3.89 -27.84 5.24
CA GLU A 163 -3.61 -29.04 6.03
C GLU A 163 -4.88 -29.65 6.64
N PHE A 164 -5.85 -28.81 7.02
CA PHE A 164 -7.15 -29.22 7.54
C PHE A 164 -8.05 -29.80 6.43
N TYR A 165 -8.01 -29.19 5.24
CA TYR A 165 -8.84 -29.59 4.09
C TYR A 165 -8.10 -30.49 3.08
N LYS A 166 -6.91 -30.99 3.41
CA LYS A 166 -6.27 -32.04 2.61
C LYS A 166 -7.07 -33.33 2.81
N LYS A 167 -7.75 -33.79 1.75
CA LYS A 167 -8.44 -35.09 1.77
C LYS A 167 -7.47 -36.14 2.29
N VAL A 168 -7.86 -36.85 3.35
CA VAL A 168 -7.15 -38.02 3.81
C VAL A 168 -7.26 -39.07 2.71
N LYS A 169 -6.11 -39.55 2.22
CA LYS A 169 -6.03 -40.55 1.16
C LYS A 169 -6.71 -41.83 1.68
N GLY A 170 -7.92 -42.11 1.22
CA GLY A 170 -8.73 -43.27 1.64
C GLY A 170 -10.16 -42.96 2.10
N ALA A 171 -10.51 -41.70 2.39
CA ALA A 171 -11.88 -41.30 2.70
C ALA A 171 -12.62 -40.90 1.41
N SER A 172 -13.23 -41.87 0.73
CA SER A 172 -13.91 -41.72 -0.56
C SER A 172 -15.38 -41.28 -0.49
N GLY A 173 -15.90 -40.95 0.70
CA GLY A 173 -17.29 -40.47 0.88
C GLY A 173 -17.43 -38.99 0.51
N GLY A 174 -17.88 -38.72 -0.71
CA GLY A 174 -17.92 -37.39 -1.32
C GLY A 174 -18.87 -36.39 -0.67
N ILE A 175 -18.40 -35.14 -0.54
CA ILE A 175 -19.17 -33.86 -0.49
C ILE A 175 -18.24 -32.63 -0.73
N GLY A 176 -16.98 -32.81 -1.18
CA GLY A 176 -15.97 -31.73 -1.10
C GLY A 176 -15.00 -31.61 -2.27
N SER A 177 -15.46 -31.79 -3.52
CA SER A 177 -14.57 -31.67 -4.69
C SER A 177 -14.54 -30.27 -5.31
N ASN A 178 -15.61 -29.48 -5.19
CA ASN A 178 -15.75 -28.25 -5.98
C ASN A 178 -15.34 -26.97 -5.23
N SER A 179 -15.28 -27.01 -3.89
CA SER A 179 -15.02 -25.82 -3.06
C SER A 179 -13.53 -25.48 -2.94
N LYS A 180 -12.64 -26.42 -3.28
CA LYS A 180 -11.20 -26.27 -3.07
C LYS A 180 -10.56 -25.31 -4.07
N ASP A 181 -11.07 -25.32 -5.30
CA ASP A 181 -10.60 -24.45 -6.38
C ASP A 181 -11.04 -22.99 -6.20
N GLU A 182 -12.14 -22.78 -5.48
CA GLU A 182 -12.71 -21.43 -5.33
C GLU A 182 -12.04 -20.62 -4.21
N TRP A 183 -11.50 -21.29 -3.17
CA TRP A 183 -11.06 -20.60 -1.93
C TRP A 183 -9.55 -20.38 -1.88
N PHE A 184 -8.79 -21.25 -2.55
CA PHE A 184 -7.34 -21.25 -2.55
C PHE A 184 -6.75 -21.32 -3.96
N SER A 185 -7.46 -20.79 -4.96
CA SER A 185 -6.78 -20.48 -6.22
C SER A 185 -5.81 -19.34 -5.94
N TYR A 186 -4.59 -19.70 -5.50
CA TYR A 186 -3.45 -18.80 -5.36
C TYR A 186 -3.26 -17.97 -6.63
N LYS A 187 -3.58 -18.57 -7.78
CA LYS A 187 -3.65 -17.87 -9.07
C LYS A 187 -4.61 -16.68 -9.04
N HIS A 188 -5.81 -16.79 -8.49
CA HIS A 188 -6.75 -15.66 -8.40
C HIS A 188 -6.24 -14.54 -7.49
N ILE A 189 -5.58 -14.89 -6.38
CA ILE A 189 -4.95 -13.89 -5.50
C ILE A 189 -3.82 -13.18 -6.24
N LEU A 190 -2.95 -13.94 -6.93
CA LEU A 190 -1.89 -13.37 -7.76
C LEU A 190 -2.43 -12.51 -8.90
N ASP A 191 -3.49 -12.94 -9.58
CA ASP A 191 -4.11 -12.18 -10.67
C ASP A 191 -4.74 -10.87 -10.15
N ALA A 192 -5.38 -10.91 -8.96
CA ALA A 192 -5.93 -9.73 -8.31
C ALA A 192 -4.82 -8.74 -7.89
N LEU A 193 -3.77 -9.23 -7.23
CA LEU A 193 -2.61 -8.42 -6.85
C LEU A 193 -1.90 -7.84 -8.08
N ALA A 194 -1.71 -8.64 -9.14
CA ALA A 194 -1.11 -8.15 -10.38
C ALA A 194 -1.95 -7.05 -11.03
N LYS A 195 -3.28 -7.19 -11.01
CA LYS A 195 -4.21 -6.17 -11.50
C LYS A 195 -4.10 -4.88 -10.68
N GLU A 196 -4.12 -4.98 -9.35
CA GLU A 196 -3.99 -3.84 -8.45
C GLU A 196 -2.64 -3.14 -8.63
N HIS A 197 -1.53 -3.89 -8.64
CA HIS A 197 -0.20 -3.36 -8.90
C HIS A 197 -0.12 -2.67 -10.27
N SER A 198 -0.78 -3.19 -11.31
CA SER A 198 -0.81 -2.54 -12.62
C SER A 198 -1.58 -1.22 -12.63
N ALA A 199 -2.65 -1.12 -11.82
CA ALA A 199 -3.41 0.12 -11.67
C ALA A 199 -2.59 1.17 -10.91
N ASN A 200 -1.98 0.79 -9.79
CA ASN A 200 -1.11 1.67 -9.00
C ASN A 200 0.10 2.12 -9.82
N ALA A 201 0.72 1.20 -10.58
CA ALA A 201 1.84 1.55 -11.46
C ALA A 201 1.46 2.56 -12.55
N SER A 202 0.23 2.49 -13.08
CA SER A 202 -0.23 3.48 -14.05
C SER A 202 -0.40 4.86 -13.41
N GLN A 203 -0.91 4.91 -12.17
CA GLN A 203 -1.01 6.16 -11.40
C GLN A 203 0.38 6.73 -11.08
N ASP A 204 1.29 5.91 -10.55
CA ASP A 204 2.66 6.31 -10.23
C ASP A 204 3.43 6.81 -11.47
N ALA A 205 3.21 6.16 -12.62
CA ALA A 205 3.79 6.62 -13.89
C ALA A 205 3.20 7.96 -14.33
N ALA A 206 1.89 8.15 -14.19
CA ALA A 206 1.21 9.41 -14.48
C ALA A 206 1.72 10.54 -13.56
N ASP A 207 1.90 10.25 -12.26
CA ASP A 207 2.42 11.20 -11.28
C ASP A 207 3.87 11.58 -11.61
N ALA A 208 4.71 10.61 -11.99
CA ALA A 208 6.07 10.89 -12.45
C ALA A 208 6.07 11.79 -13.70
N HIS A 209 5.24 11.46 -14.69
CA HIS A 209 5.09 12.31 -15.88
C HIS A 209 4.62 13.72 -15.51
N PHE A 210 3.60 13.85 -14.67
CA PHE A 210 3.09 15.14 -14.22
C PHE A 210 4.17 15.96 -13.49
N PHE A 211 4.90 15.33 -12.57
CA PHE A 211 5.94 15.98 -11.78
C PHE A 211 7.07 16.57 -12.64
N PHE A 212 7.47 15.85 -13.70
CA PHE A 212 8.53 16.29 -14.63
C PHE A 212 7.98 16.99 -15.90
N GLY A 213 6.74 17.49 -15.87
CA GLY A 213 6.18 18.24 -17.00
C GLY A 213 6.09 17.44 -18.32
N ASN A 214 5.75 16.16 -18.21
CA ASN A 214 5.73 15.13 -19.26
C ASN A 214 7.11 14.79 -19.87
N ASP A 215 8.23 15.23 -19.28
CA ASP A 215 9.58 14.91 -19.74
C ASP A 215 10.37 14.07 -18.71
N LEU A 216 10.39 12.75 -18.87
CA LEU A 216 11.18 11.86 -18.01
C LEU A 216 12.71 12.00 -18.19
N GLY A 217 13.16 12.76 -19.19
CA GLY A 217 14.57 13.12 -19.41
C GLY A 217 14.99 14.40 -18.68
N HIS A 218 14.10 15.00 -17.88
CA HIS A 218 14.37 16.25 -17.16
C HIS A 218 15.63 16.13 -16.28
N PRO A 219 16.49 17.17 -16.20
CA PRO A 219 17.71 17.13 -15.38
C PRO A 219 17.45 16.78 -13.91
N ASP A 220 16.36 17.27 -13.32
CA ASP A 220 15.93 16.94 -11.95
C ASP A 220 15.68 15.43 -11.74
N ALA A 221 15.37 14.68 -12.80
CA ALA A 221 15.20 13.23 -12.69
C ALA A 221 16.53 12.48 -12.54
N LYS A 222 17.68 13.18 -12.65
CA LYS A 222 19.05 12.63 -12.45
C LYS A 222 19.31 11.34 -13.26
N GLY A 223 18.67 11.22 -14.42
CA GLY A 223 18.75 10.03 -15.26
C GLY A 223 18.06 8.77 -14.69
N ALA A 224 17.29 8.87 -13.61
CA ALA A 224 16.61 7.73 -12.97
C ALA A 224 15.74 6.94 -13.94
N PHE A 225 15.07 7.62 -14.88
CA PHE A 225 14.22 6.99 -15.89
C PHE A 225 15.00 6.43 -17.10
N SER A 226 16.29 6.74 -17.22
CA SER A 226 17.12 6.24 -18.30
C SER A 226 17.70 4.84 -18.02
N TYR A 227 17.99 4.07 -19.05
CA TYR A 227 18.70 2.79 -18.95
C TYR A 227 19.61 2.61 -20.17
N VAL A 228 20.73 1.92 -20.00
CA VAL A 228 21.66 1.64 -21.10
C VAL A 228 21.40 0.26 -21.66
N LYS A 229 21.25 0.16 -22.98
CA LYS A 229 21.15 -1.11 -23.71
C LYS A 229 22.01 -1.03 -24.96
N SER A 230 22.97 -1.95 -25.09
CA SER A 230 23.91 -2.00 -26.24
C SER A 230 24.68 -0.68 -26.44
N GLY A 231 25.17 -0.07 -25.36
CA GLY A 231 25.91 1.19 -25.38
C GLY A 231 25.09 2.44 -25.71
N LYS A 232 23.77 2.30 -25.88
CA LYS A 232 22.84 3.41 -26.12
C LYS A 232 21.95 3.61 -24.91
N THR A 233 21.69 4.86 -24.56
CA THR A 233 20.78 5.24 -23.47
C THR A 233 19.36 5.36 -24.01
N PHE A 234 18.41 4.74 -23.31
CA PHE A 234 16.99 4.75 -23.62
C PHE A 234 16.20 5.25 -22.40
N LEU A 235 15.10 5.96 -22.61
CA LEU A 235 14.15 6.28 -21.55
C LEU A 235 13.18 5.13 -21.33
N ALA A 236 12.81 4.87 -20.07
CA ALA A 236 11.75 3.93 -19.74
C ALA A 236 10.43 4.42 -20.33
N SER A 237 9.74 3.54 -21.05
CA SER A 237 8.47 3.85 -21.74
C SER A 237 7.28 3.07 -21.25
N LYS A 238 7.49 2.08 -20.37
CA LYS A 238 6.43 1.24 -19.81
C LYS A 238 6.07 1.75 -18.41
N ASP A 239 4.78 1.93 -18.14
CA ASP A 239 4.27 2.41 -16.85
C ASP A 239 4.86 1.66 -15.67
N ASP A 240 4.83 0.33 -15.69
CA ASP A 240 5.41 -0.52 -14.65
C ASP A 240 6.92 -0.31 -14.43
N ALA A 241 7.68 0.01 -15.49
CA ALA A 241 9.09 0.36 -15.35
C ALA A 241 9.29 1.79 -14.82
N ILE A 242 8.42 2.71 -15.20
CA ILE A 242 8.42 4.11 -14.74
C ILE A 242 8.04 4.14 -13.25
N ALA A 243 6.95 3.51 -12.85
CA ALA A 243 6.48 3.41 -11.47
C ALA A 243 7.54 2.90 -10.50
N ARG A 244 8.20 1.77 -10.83
CA ARG A 244 9.30 1.25 -10.00
C ARG A 244 10.45 2.25 -9.84
N LYS A 245 10.81 2.93 -10.92
CA LYS A 245 11.88 3.94 -10.91
C LYS A 245 11.43 5.21 -10.18
N TRP A 246 10.16 5.54 -10.23
CA TRP A 246 9.55 6.66 -9.52
C TRP A 246 9.58 6.43 -8.01
N ILE A 247 9.04 5.30 -7.53
CA ILE A 247 9.08 4.93 -6.11
C ILE A 247 10.53 4.91 -5.61
N LYS A 248 11.44 4.29 -6.37
CA LYS A 248 12.87 4.27 -6.02
C LYS A 248 13.47 5.68 -5.95
N LEU A 249 13.14 6.57 -6.89
CA LEU A 249 13.62 7.94 -6.86
C LEU A 249 13.10 8.71 -5.64
N LEU A 250 11.86 8.46 -5.20
CA LEU A 250 11.31 9.06 -3.98
C LEU A 250 11.98 8.56 -2.70
N ASP A 251 12.43 7.31 -2.70
CA ASP A 251 13.22 6.74 -1.59
C ASP A 251 14.66 7.28 -1.58
N ASP A 252 15.31 7.36 -2.75
CA ASP A 252 16.71 7.77 -2.91
C ASP A 252 16.90 9.30 -2.78
N ASP A 253 15.88 10.11 -3.14
CA ASP A 253 15.95 11.58 -3.19
C ASP A 253 14.88 12.25 -2.29
N PRO A 254 15.23 12.64 -1.06
CA PRO A 254 14.28 13.25 -0.12
C PRO A 254 13.82 14.64 -0.57
N GLU A 255 14.57 15.32 -1.44
CA GLU A 255 14.17 16.63 -1.99
C GLU A 255 13.01 16.45 -2.97
N VAL A 256 13.14 15.49 -3.91
CA VAL A 256 12.06 15.13 -4.85
C VAL A 256 10.84 14.65 -4.07
N SER A 257 11.03 13.77 -3.09
CA SER A 257 9.96 13.27 -2.20
C SER A 257 9.23 14.41 -1.48
N SER A 258 9.97 15.39 -0.96
CA SER A 258 9.38 16.55 -0.28
C SER A 258 8.65 17.48 -1.24
N ARG A 259 9.18 17.70 -2.45
CA ARG A 259 8.49 18.48 -3.49
C ARG A 259 7.18 17.83 -3.91
N VAL A 260 7.15 16.51 -4.10
CA VAL A 260 5.92 15.76 -4.42
C VAL A 260 4.89 15.93 -3.32
N ARG A 261 5.28 15.76 -2.05
CA ARG A 261 4.37 15.96 -0.91
C ARG A 261 3.86 17.40 -0.76
N ASN A 262 4.66 18.38 -1.16
CA ASN A 262 4.33 19.79 -1.09
C ASN A 262 3.63 20.31 -2.36
N GLN A 263 3.43 19.50 -3.40
CA GLN A 263 2.63 19.91 -4.54
C GLN A 263 1.18 20.09 -4.08
N PRO A 264 0.57 21.29 -4.26
CA PRO A 264 -0.81 21.49 -3.89
C PRO A 264 -1.68 20.57 -4.74
N ALA A 265 -2.45 19.70 -4.09
CA ALA A 265 -3.43 18.81 -4.73
C ALA A 265 -4.49 19.54 -5.60
N ALA A 266 -4.45 20.87 -5.62
CA ALA A 266 -5.38 21.76 -6.28
C ALA A 266 -5.40 21.67 -7.83
N VAL A 267 -4.43 21.01 -8.49
CA VAL A 267 -4.41 20.95 -9.97
C VAL A 267 -5.17 19.74 -10.53
N THR A 268 -5.47 18.72 -9.73
CA THR A 268 -6.22 17.52 -10.19
C THR A 268 -7.69 17.79 -10.47
N LEU A 269 -8.26 18.88 -9.94
CA LEU A 269 -9.70 19.21 -10.09
C LEU A 269 -10.10 19.74 -11.47
N VAL A 270 -9.14 20.17 -12.33
CA VAL A 270 -9.48 20.71 -13.66
C VAL A 270 -9.58 19.63 -14.74
N ALA A 271 -8.95 18.46 -14.54
CA ALA A 271 -8.97 17.38 -15.53
C ALA A 271 -10.29 16.58 -15.53
N THR A 272 -10.97 16.45 -14.40
CA THR A 272 -12.26 15.74 -14.32
C THR A 272 -13.43 16.56 -14.89
N ALA A 273 -13.32 17.89 -14.93
CA ALA A 273 -14.36 18.77 -15.48
C ALA A 273 -14.40 18.81 -17.02
N CYS A 274 -13.33 18.36 -17.71
CA CYS A 274 -13.22 18.42 -19.17
C CYS A 274 -13.52 17.10 -19.91
N LEU A 275 -13.85 16.02 -19.18
CA LEU A 275 -14.18 14.69 -19.74
C LEU A 275 -15.67 14.35 -19.64
N HIS A 276 -16.56 15.34 -19.74
CA HIS A 276 -17.92 15.06 -20.20
C HIS A 276 -17.93 15.12 -21.72
N PRO A 277 -18.11 13.98 -22.43
CA PRO A 277 -18.25 14.01 -23.88
C PRO A 277 -19.46 14.87 -24.21
N ARG A 278 -19.17 15.95 -24.93
CA ARG A 278 -20.16 16.78 -25.63
C ARG A 278 -20.91 15.83 -26.55
N ALA A 279 -22.08 15.38 -26.12
CA ALA A 279 -23.01 14.61 -26.94
C ALA A 279 -23.26 15.43 -28.20
N THR A 280 -22.69 14.98 -29.32
CA THR A 280 -23.08 15.44 -30.65
C THR A 280 -24.48 14.87 -30.89
N ASP A 281 -25.44 15.74 -30.68
CA ASP A 281 -26.83 15.63 -31.07
C ASP A 281 -26.90 15.56 -32.62
N ASP A 282 -26.78 14.36 -33.17
CA ASP A 282 -27.21 14.06 -34.54
C ASP A 282 -28.64 13.53 -34.45
N GLY A 283 -29.58 14.44 -34.65
CA GLY A 283 -31.00 14.24 -34.41
C GLY A 283 -31.66 13.18 -35.29
N SER A 284 -32.59 12.45 -34.68
CA SER A 284 -33.79 11.96 -35.36
C SER A 284 -34.93 11.74 -34.36
N GLY A 285 -35.83 12.72 -34.31
CA GLY A 285 -37.28 12.53 -34.17
C GLY A 285 -37.84 11.85 -32.91
N GLY A 286 -38.21 12.65 -31.91
CA GLY A 286 -39.13 12.21 -30.87
C GLY A 286 -39.54 13.35 -29.96
N LYS A 287 -40.77 13.84 -30.14
CA LYS A 287 -41.38 14.91 -29.35
C LYS A 287 -41.48 14.47 -27.88
N ASP A 288 -41.07 15.34 -26.95
CA ASP A 288 -41.95 15.89 -25.90
C ASP A 288 -41.14 16.67 -24.85
N THR A 289 -41.43 17.97 -24.80
CA THR A 289 -41.62 18.84 -23.63
C THR A 289 -40.95 18.44 -22.31
N TYR A 290 -39.99 19.22 -21.81
CA TYR A 290 -39.96 19.77 -20.44
C TYR A 290 -38.89 20.90 -20.31
N HIS A 291 -39.21 21.86 -19.45
CA HIS A 291 -38.61 23.17 -19.20
C HIS A 291 -37.08 23.22 -18.95
N ARG A 292 -36.36 24.16 -19.58
CA ARG A 292 -35.94 25.49 -19.05
C ARG A 292 -34.94 25.40 -17.89
N THR A 293 -33.67 25.73 -18.14
CA THR A 293 -32.96 26.92 -17.60
C THR A 293 -31.54 26.96 -18.17
N ALA A 294 -31.25 28.05 -18.90
CA ALA A 294 -29.94 28.41 -19.38
C ALA A 294 -29.20 29.24 -18.32
N MET A 295 -27.90 29.00 -18.13
CA MET A 295 -26.98 30.07 -17.78
C MET A 295 -25.72 29.97 -18.65
N MET A 296 -25.52 31.06 -19.39
CA MET A 296 -24.32 31.37 -20.14
C MET A 296 -23.15 31.61 -19.20
N LEU A 297 -21.98 31.06 -19.54
CA LEU A 297 -20.71 31.75 -19.35
C LEU A 297 -19.89 31.62 -20.63
N ARG A 298 -19.94 32.70 -21.43
CA ARG A 298 -18.96 33.04 -22.45
C ARG A 298 -17.67 33.41 -21.73
N LEU A 299 -16.57 32.73 -22.01
CA LEU A 299 -15.28 33.40 -22.09
C LEU A 299 -14.63 33.06 -23.43
N SER A 300 -14.53 34.14 -24.20
CA SER A 300 -13.81 34.27 -25.46
C SER A 300 -12.33 34.45 -25.15
N THR A 301 -11.49 33.56 -25.66
CA THR A 301 -10.15 33.92 -26.12
C THR A 301 -9.88 33.14 -27.40
N GLY A 302 -10.08 33.82 -28.53
CA GLY A 302 -9.51 33.39 -29.80
C GLY A 302 -8.02 33.66 -29.84
N ALA A 303 -7.29 32.86 -30.62
CA ALA A 303 -6.50 33.31 -31.78
C ALA A 303 -5.40 32.30 -32.13
N ARG A 304 -5.44 31.89 -33.42
CA ARG A 304 -4.31 31.51 -34.31
C ARG A 304 -3.57 30.21 -33.92
N GLY A 305 -3.60 29.14 -34.69
CA GLY A 305 -3.59 29.06 -36.15
C GLY A 305 -2.16 28.81 -36.64
N ALA A 306 -1.76 27.54 -36.71
CA ALA A 306 -0.64 27.09 -37.53
C ALA A 306 -0.84 25.59 -37.86
N GLY A 307 -1.33 25.34 -39.08
CA GLY A 307 -1.56 24.00 -39.59
C GLY A 307 -0.25 23.33 -39.99
N LEU A 308 -0.05 22.10 -39.50
CA LEU A 308 0.92 21.16 -40.06
C LEU A 308 0.16 19.97 -40.64
N ARG A 309 0.07 19.96 -41.98
CA ARG A 309 -0.39 18.84 -42.79
C ARG A 309 0.50 17.63 -42.54
N ARG A 310 -0.04 16.56 -41.93
CA ARG A 310 0.59 15.23 -41.97
C ARG A 310 0.07 14.46 -43.17
N ARG A 311 0.99 14.08 -44.07
CA ARG A 311 0.72 13.16 -45.19
C ARG A 311 0.50 11.73 -44.66
N PRO A 312 -0.40 10.93 -45.27
CA PRO A 312 -0.55 9.53 -44.93
C PRO A 312 0.62 8.71 -45.48
N VAL A 313 1.30 7.97 -44.61
CA VAL A 313 2.32 6.99 -44.98
C VAL A 313 1.62 5.68 -45.37
N LYS A 314 1.89 5.22 -46.60
CA LYS A 314 1.39 3.97 -47.16
C LYS A 314 1.86 2.77 -46.33
N SER A 315 0.92 1.95 -45.89
CA SER A 315 1.16 0.63 -45.32
C SER A 315 1.89 -0.25 -46.34
N ARG A 316 2.98 -0.89 -45.92
CA ARG A 316 3.79 -1.77 -46.76
C ARG A 316 3.68 -3.18 -46.19
N ASP A 317 3.06 -4.06 -46.98
CA ASP A 317 2.85 -5.47 -46.66
C ASP A 317 4.18 -6.18 -46.36
N PHE A 318 4.27 -6.77 -45.17
CA PHE A 318 5.40 -7.59 -44.76
C PHE A 318 5.07 -9.07 -44.99
N ARG A 319 5.57 -9.62 -46.09
CA ARG A 319 5.44 -11.05 -46.45
C ARG A 319 6.52 -11.85 -45.70
N MET A 320 6.10 -12.67 -44.73
CA MET A 320 6.98 -13.62 -44.02
C MET A 320 7.38 -14.77 -44.95
N GLY A 321 8.64 -14.81 -45.37
CA GLY A 321 9.26 -15.94 -46.06
C GLY A 321 9.64 -17.04 -45.06
N LYS A 322 9.13 -18.25 -45.27
CA LYS A 322 9.60 -19.48 -44.60
C LYS A 322 10.94 -19.89 -45.19
N GLY A 323 12.04 -19.66 -44.48
CA GLY A 323 13.36 -20.23 -44.78
C GLY A 323 13.62 -21.41 -43.86
N GLY A 324 13.56 -22.63 -44.40
CA GLY A 324 14.01 -23.84 -43.71
C GLY A 324 15.52 -24.01 -43.85
N CYS A 325 16.21 -24.21 -42.73
CA CYS A 325 17.60 -24.66 -42.72
C CYS A 325 17.67 -26.04 -42.08
N ALA A 326 17.79 -27.07 -42.93
CA ALA A 326 18.23 -28.40 -42.52
C ALA A 326 19.76 -28.45 -42.67
N GLY A 327 20.48 -28.34 -41.56
CA GLY A 327 21.92 -28.55 -41.49
C GLY A 327 22.23 -30.00 -41.12
N ARG A 328 22.64 -30.79 -42.11
CA ARG A 328 23.14 -32.16 -41.99
C ARG A 328 24.60 -32.11 -41.54
N LEU A 329 24.89 -32.55 -40.31
CA LEU A 329 26.27 -32.82 -39.84
C LEU A 329 26.67 -34.24 -40.27
N GLN A 330 27.75 -34.32 -41.04
CA GLN A 330 28.39 -35.57 -41.44
C GLN A 330 29.64 -35.72 -40.55
N MET A 331 29.67 -36.75 -39.70
CA MET A 331 30.89 -37.17 -39.00
C MET A 331 31.70 -38.07 -39.93
N GLY A 332 32.95 -37.70 -40.17
CA GLY A 332 33.97 -38.57 -40.74
C GLY A 332 34.78 -39.21 -39.62
N LEU A 333 34.97 -40.52 -39.73
CA LEU A 333 35.98 -41.32 -39.04
C LEU A 333 37.38 -41.03 -39.59
#